data_AF-A0AAJ7PAG8-F1
#
_entry.id   AF-A0AAJ7PAG8-F1
#
_cell.length_a   1.000
_cell.length_b   1.000
_cell.length_c   1.000
_cell.angle_alpha   90.00
_cell.angle_beta   90.00
_cell.angle_gamma   90.00
#
_symmetry.space_group_name_H-M   'P 1'
#
loop_
_entity.id
_entity.type
_entity.pdbx_description
1 polymer ?
#
loop_
_entity_poly.entity_id
_entity_poly.type
_entity_poly.pdbx_seq_one_letter_code
_entity_poly.pdbx_strand_id
1 'polypeptide(L)'
;MSIDVEELKSAWGHPLFRVGEYLYCVDKSKGERLYCRCIRGKSDNCGARAIVDKVDFEIAVLRAIEEIFPMAEIRGCNFHFTQALWRKVQHEGLSGLYGSDPALERYIKGVMALSLVPLHRLDDAWLEVEAESPGVGFVGHEKLVRFKDYFIRTWMDNDTIFPRSLWNHHGNLGVRTTNHLEGWHSSLNKKIKSAHVNIYELISHLKKEEHDQRLQRVLLDAGNPPRPPKRKYKILND
;
A
#
# COMPACT_ATOMS: atom_id res chain seq x y z
N MET A 1 13.31 34.03 3.44
CA MET A 1 13.42 33.63 2.03
C MET A 1 12.08 33.93 1.38
N SER A 2 12.03 34.90 0.47
CA SER A 2 10.86 35.13 -0.38
C SER A 2 10.73 33.93 -1.31
N ILE A 3 9.56 33.30 -1.35
CA ILE A 3 9.25 32.27 -2.33
C ILE A 3 8.66 33.01 -3.52
N ASP A 4 9.40 33.09 -4.63
CA ASP A 4 8.89 33.73 -5.84
C ASP A 4 7.81 32.85 -6.47
N VAL A 5 6.63 33.46 -6.64
CA VAL A 5 5.45 32.86 -7.27
C VAL A 5 5.19 33.63 -8.56
N GLU A 6 5.13 32.91 -9.67
CA GLU A 6 4.84 33.49 -10.99
C GLU A 6 3.50 32.96 -11.51
N GLU A 7 2.64 33.85 -11.95
CA GLU A 7 1.38 33.48 -12.59
C GLU A 7 1.57 33.23 -14.09
N LEU A 8 1.02 32.13 -14.58
CA LEU A 8 1.06 31.69 -15.97
C LEU A 8 -0.36 31.58 -16.52
N LYS A 9 -0.53 31.91 -17.81
CA LYS A 9 -1.82 31.72 -18.51
C LYS A 9 -1.89 30.32 -19.12
N SER A 10 -2.91 29.55 -18.75
CA SER A 10 -3.20 28.28 -19.44
C SER A 10 -3.89 28.50 -20.79
N ALA A 11 -3.80 27.51 -21.68
CA ALA A 11 -4.51 27.50 -22.96
C ALA A 11 -6.04 27.56 -22.82
N TRP A 12 -6.56 27.17 -21.64
CA TRP A 12 -7.99 27.15 -21.31
C TRP A 12 -8.45 28.39 -20.53
N GLY A 13 -7.59 29.42 -20.42
CA GLY A 13 -7.93 30.70 -19.78
C GLY A 13 -7.91 30.68 -18.25
N HIS A 14 -7.62 29.54 -17.61
CA HIS A 14 -7.45 29.46 -16.16
C HIS A 14 -6.03 29.88 -15.72
N PRO A 15 -5.89 30.55 -14.56
CA PRO A 15 -4.59 30.90 -14.02
C PRO A 15 -3.87 29.66 -13.48
N LEU A 16 -2.58 29.56 -13.79
CA LEU A 16 -1.64 28.60 -13.24
C LEU A 16 -0.57 29.35 -12.45
N PHE A 17 0.05 28.69 -11.49
CA PHE A 17 1.11 29.29 -10.69
C PHE A 17 2.37 28.44 -10.74
N ARG A 18 3.50 29.05 -11.07
CA ARG A 18 4.82 28.45 -10.97
C ARG A 18 5.47 28.89 -9.66
N VAL A 19 5.91 27.92 -8.88
CA VAL A 19 6.65 28.14 -7.62
C VAL A 19 7.91 27.30 -7.68
N GLY A 20 9.06 27.94 -7.89
CA GLY A 20 10.29 27.24 -8.24
C GLY A 20 10.11 26.40 -9.51
N GLU A 21 10.27 25.08 -9.39
CA GLU A 21 10.17 24.12 -10.51
C GLU A 21 8.82 23.40 -10.61
N TYR A 22 7.82 23.85 -9.85
CA TYR A 22 6.50 23.22 -9.76
C TYR A 22 5.41 24.11 -10.35
N LEU A 23 4.43 23.48 -11.00
CA LEU A 23 3.26 24.09 -11.63
C LEU A 23 2.00 23.69 -10.87
N TYR A 24 1.20 24.68 -10.52
CA TYR A 24 -0.03 24.51 -9.75
C TYR A 24 -1.22 25.05 -10.55
N CYS A 25 -2.36 24.36 -10.51
CA CYS A 25 -3.65 24.88 -10.97
C CYS A 25 -4.51 25.35 -9.81
N VAL A 26 -5.38 26.33 -10.02
CA VAL A 26 -6.36 26.74 -9.02
C VAL A 26 -7.48 25.70 -8.96
N ASP A 27 -7.70 25.14 -7.78
CA ASP A 27 -8.80 24.22 -7.49
C ASP A 27 -9.99 25.01 -6.92
N LYS A 28 -9.71 26.00 -6.05
CA LYS A 28 -10.73 26.82 -5.39
C LYS A 28 -10.22 28.21 -5.03
N SER A 29 -11.08 29.21 -5.05
CA SER A 29 -10.85 30.54 -4.47
C SER A 29 -11.74 30.78 -3.25
N LYS A 30 -11.22 31.52 -2.26
CA LYS A 30 -12.02 32.01 -1.12
C LYS A 30 -11.51 33.39 -0.70
N GLY A 31 -12.27 34.43 -1.08
CA GLY A 31 -11.81 35.82 -0.96
C GLY A 31 -10.54 36.02 -1.80
N GLU A 32 -9.52 36.61 -1.20
CA GLU A 32 -8.22 36.85 -1.84
C GLU A 32 -7.28 35.63 -1.84
N ARG A 33 -7.71 34.49 -1.26
CA ARG A 33 -6.88 33.29 -1.17
C ARG A 33 -7.21 32.29 -2.28
N LEU A 34 -6.18 31.81 -2.95
CA LEU A 34 -6.25 30.73 -3.93
C LEU A 34 -5.74 29.44 -3.31
N TYR A 35 -6.48 28.36 -3.51
CA TYR A 35 -6.10 27.00 -3.15
C TYR A 35 -5.73 26.27 -4.43
N CYS A 36 -4.45 25.91 -4.54
CA CYS A 36 -3.89 25.38 -5.76
C CYS A 36 -3.38 23.94 -5.59
N ARG A 37 -3.63 23.08 -6.59
CA ARG A 37 -3.15 21.70 -6.66
C ARG A 37 -1.92 21.65 -7.55
N CYS A 38 -0.85 20.97 -7.12
CA CYS A 38 0.31 20.73 -7.98
C CYS A 38 -0.10 19.78 -9.11
N ILE A 39 0.12 20.19 -10.36
CA ILE A 39 -0.24 19.44 -11.56
C ILE A 39 0.97 18.99 -12.38
N ARG A 40 2.15 19.58 -12.15
CA ARG A 40 3.39 19.20 -12.86
C ARG A 40 4.63 19.68 -12.10
N GLY A 41 5.68 18.85 -12.03
CA GLY A 41 7.05 19.25 -11.71
C GLY A 41 7.94 19.15 -12.96
N LYS A 42 9.11 19.80 -12.98
CA LYS A 42 9.98 19.87 -14.17
C LYS A 42 10.47 18.50 -14.68
N SER A 43 10.29 18.31 -16.00
CA SER A 43 10.84 17.29 -16.91
C SER A 43 12.20 17.78 -17.47
N ASP A 44 13.20 16.98 -17.81
CA ASP A 44 13.34 16.18 -19.05
C ASP A 44 14.36 15.03 -18.91
N ASN A 45 14.54 14.53 -17.68
CA ASN A 45 15.23 13.25 -17.43
C ASN A 45 14.81 12.65 -16.08
N CYS A 46 13.59 12.99 -15.65
CA CYS A 46 13.01 12.48 -14.42
C CYS A 46 12.30 11.16 -14.74
N GLY A 47 12.99 10.04 -14.55
CA GLY A 47 12.38 8.71 -14.54
C GLY A 47 11.46 8.45 -13.33
N ALA A 48 11.05 9.50 -12.59
CA ALA A 48 10.23 9.32 -11.39
C ALA A 48 8.77 9.08 -11.81
N ARG A 49 8.45 7.79 -11.96
CA ARG A 49 7.08 7.30 -11.98
C ARG A 49 6.50 7.47 -10.56
N ALA A 50 5.32 8.07 -10.43
CA ALA A 50 4.64 8.12 -9.14
C ALA A 50 4.31 6.68 -8.73
N ILE A 51 4.94 6.17 -7.67
CA ILE A 51 4.63 4.84 -7.16
C ILE A 51 3.62 5.01 -6.03
N VAL A 52 2.40 4.50 -6.24
CA VAL A 52 1.39 4.35 -5.20
C VAL A 52 1.55 2.95 -4.64
N ASP A 53 2.27 2.85 -3.53
CA ASP A 53 2.65 1.56 -2.92
C ASP A 53 1.73 1.20 -1.75
N LYS A 54 1.57 -0.10 -1.51
CA LYS A 54 0.79 -0.70 -0.41
C LYS A 54 -0.70 -0.35 -0.46
N VAL A 55 -1.26 -0.34 -1.67
CA VAL A 55 -2.69 -0.15 -1.86
C VAL A 55 -3.45 -1.41 -1.44
N ASP A 56 -4.63 -1.21 -0.86
CA ASP A 56 -5.56 -2.30 -0.56
C ASP A 56 -6.20 -2.79 -1.87
N PHE A 57 -6.49 -4.10 -1.97
CA PHE A 57 -7.07 -4.69 -3.17
C PHE A 57 -8.58 -4.39 -3.34
N GLU A 58 -9.02 -3.21 -2.89
CA GLU A 58 -10.38 -2.72 -3.08
C GLU A 58 -10.52 -2.11 -4.48
N ILE A 59 -11.41 -2.67 -5.30
CA ILE A 59 -11.64 -2.25 -6.69
C ILE A 59 -11.94 -0.76 -6.80
N ALA A 60 -12.74 -0.21 -5.87
CA ALA A 60 -13.08 1.21 -5.87
C ALA A 60 -11.84 2.10 -5.66
N VAL A 61 -10.93 1.69 -4.79
CA VAL A 61 -9.67 2.41 -4.53
C VAL A 61 -8.74 2.34 -5.74
N LEU A 62 -8.56 1.15 -6.31
CA LEU A 62 -7.73 0.96 -7.51
C LEU A 62 -8.22 1.84 -8.68
N ARG A 63 -9.53 1.81 -8.95
CA ARG A 63 -10.15 2.65 -10.00
C ARG A 63 -9.99 4.14 -9.75
N ALA A 64 -10.17 4.59 -8.51
CA ALA A 64 -9.99 5.99 -8.16
C ALA A 64 -8.53 6.44 -8.36
N ILE A 65 -7.55 5.58 -8.04
CA ILE A 65 -6.13 5.87 -8.27
C ILE A 65 -5.83 5.94 -9.77
N GLU A 66 -6.35 5.00 -10.57
CA GLU A 66 -6.18 5.02 -12.03
C GLU A 66 -6.79 6.28 -12.66
N GLU A 67 -7.95 6.72 -12.18
CA GLU A 67 -8.62 7.95 -12.66
C GLU A 67 -7.81 9.22 -12.31
N ILE A 68 -7.32 9.32 -11.07
CA ILE A 68 -6.64 10.52 -10.57
C ILE A 68 -5.16 10.55 -11.00
N PHE A 69 -4.51 9.38 -11.08
CA PHE A 69 -3.09 9.21 -11.36
C PHE A 69 -2.84 8.13 -12.44
N PRO A 70 -3.28 8.35 -13.69
CA PRO A 70 -3.25 7.32 -14.74
C PRO A 70 -1.85 6.82 -15.11
N MET A 71 -0.80 7.60 -14.80
CA MET A 71 0.60 7.23 -15.07
C MET A 71 1.31 6.62 -13.86
N ALA A 72 0.62 6.45 -12.73
CA ALA A 72 1.23 5.87 -11.55
C ALA A 72 1.62 4.39 -11.76
N GLU A 73 2.67 3.95 -11.09
CA GLU A 73 2.84 2.54 -10.80
C GLU A 73 2.05 2.23 -9.54
N ILE A 74 1.06 1.34 -9.63
CA ILE A 74 0.30 0.90 -8.47
C ILE A 74 0.91 -0.41 -7.99
N ARG A 75 1.26 -0.46 -6.71
CA ARG A 75 1.69 -1.68 -6.03
C ARG A 75 0.74 -1.95 -4.87
N GLY A 76 0.17 -3.14 -4.86
CA GLY A 76 -0.65 -3.63 -3.77
C GLY A 76 0.20 -3.86 -2.52
N CYS A 77 -0.46 -4.15 -1.40
CA CYS A 77 0.23 -4.50 -0.15
C CYS A 77 0.41 -6.03 -0.03
N ASN A 78 1.65 -6.52 0.11
CA ASN A 78 1.92 -7.96 0.25
C ASN A 78 1.19 -8.58 1.45
N PHE A 79 1.03 -7.81 2.53
CA PHE A 79 0.24 -8.23 3.68
C PHE A 79 -1.22 -8.47 3.29
N HIS A 80 -1.84 -7.54 2.55
CA HIS A 80 -3.23 -7.71 2.10
C HIS A 80 -3.36 -8.81 1.04
N PHE A 81 -2.36 -9.01 0.18
CA PHE A 81 -2.32 -10.14 -0.76
C PHE A 81 -2.32 -11.48 -0.01
N THR A 82 -1.35 -11.68 0.89
CA THR A 82 -1.25 -12.92 1.68
C THR A 82 -2.47 -13.11 2.60
N GLN A 83 -3.03 -12.03 3.13
CA GLN A 83 -4.28 -12.07 3.91
C GLN A 83 -5.48 -12.47 3.07
N ALA A 84 -5.61 -11.98 1.82
CA ALA A 84 -6.67 -12.39 0.92
C ALA A 84 -6.60 -13.89 0.60
N LEU A 85 -5.39 -14.40 0.32
CA LEU A 85 -5.16 -15.83 0.14
C LEU A 85 -5.51 -16.62 1.40
N TRP A 86 -5.09 -16.16 2.58
CA TRP A 86 -5.40 -16.83 3.85
C TRP A 86 -6.91 -16.85 4.14
N ARG A 87 -7.62 -15.75 3.90
CA ARG A 87 -9.09 -15.72 4.00
C ARG A 87 -9.73 -16.73 3.07
N LYS A 88 -9.19 -16.93 1.86
CA LYS A 88 -9.68 -17.98 0.96
C LYS A 88 -9.40 -19.38 1.48
N VAL A 89 -8.21 -19.64 2.02
CA VAL A 89 -7.86 -20.91 2.70
C VAL A 89 -8.85 -21.22 3.83
N GLN A 90 -9.18 -20.22 4.64
CA GLN A 90 -10.19 -20.34 5.70
C GLN A 90 -11.59 -20.59 5.14
N HIS A 91 -11.99 -19.85 4.12
CA HIS A 91 -13.30 -19.98 3.46
C HIS A 91 -13.52 -21.37 2.88
N GLU A 92 -12.52 -21.95 2.22
CA GLU A 92 -12.60 -23.32 1.69
C GLU A 92 -12.52 -24.38 2.80
N GLY A 93 -12.29 -23.99 4.06
CA GLY A 93 -12.17 -24.91 5.19
C GLY A 93 -10.88 -25.74 5.16
N LEU A 94 -9.81 -25.18 4.59
CA LEU A 94 -8.45 -25.76 4.57
C LEU A 94 -7.64 -25.39 5.81
N SER A 95 -8.02 -24.32 6.53
CA SER A 95 -7.31 -23.85 7.73
C SER A 95 -7.17 -24.90 8.83
N GLY A 96 -8.17 -25.79 8.98
CA GLY A 96 -8.11 -26.90 9.93
C GLY A 96 -7.10 -27.99 9.56
N LEU A 97 -6.75 -28.12 8.29
CA LEU A 97 -5.78 -29.10 7.78
C LEU A 97 -4.37 -28.52 7.67
N TYR A 98 -4.27 -27.19 7.53
CA TYR A 98 -3.00 -26.47 7.33
C TYR A 98 -1.97 -26.72 8.44
N GLY A 99 -2.40 -26.92 9.69
CA GLY A 99 -1.49 -27.19 10.81
C GLY A 99 -1.11 -28.66 11.00
N SER A 100 -1.81 -29.58 10.34
CA SER A 100 -1.63 -31.03 10.50
C SER A 100 -1.04 -31.71 9.26
N ASP A 101 -1.11 -31.05 8.10
CA ASP A 101 -0.60 -31.55 6.82
C ASP A 101 0.56 -30.65 6.32
N PRO A 102 1.82 -31.10 6.46
CA PRO A 102 2.98 -30.33 6.03
C PRO A 102 3.03 -30.06 4.51
N ALA A 103 2.42 -30.92 3.69
CA ALA A 103 2.41 -30.74 2.25
C ALA A 103 1.43 -29.62 1.87
N LEU A 104 0.24 -29.59 2.47
CA LEU A 104 -0.68 -28.46 2.33
C LEU A 104 -0.05 -27.16 2.84
N GLU A 105 0.59 -27.19 4.01
CA GLU A 105 1.23 -26.01 4.59
C GLU A 105 2.28 -25.42 3.64
N ARG A 106 3.17 -26.28 3.14
CA ARG A 106 4.21 -25.91 2.19
C ARG A 106 3.62 -25.36 0.90
N TYR A 107 2.60 -26.03 0.34
CA TYR A 107 1.94 -25.59 -0.88
C TYR A 107 1.35 -24.18 -0.74
N ILE A 108 0.56 -23.94 0.30
CA ILE A 108 -0.07 -22.63 0.54
C ILE A 108 0.99 -21.54 0.77
N LYS A 109 2.06 -21.84 1.52
CA LYS A 109 3.20 -20.92 1.69
C LYS A 109 3.91 -20.65 0.36
N GLY A 110 4.07 -21.66 -0.48
CA GLY A 110 4.62 -21.55 -1.83
C GLY A 110 3.80 -20.59 -2.68
N VAL A 111 2.47 -20.77 -2.72
CA VAL A 111 1.56 -19.86 -3.43
C VAL A 111 1.65 -18.42 -2.91
N MET A 112 1.71 -18.22 -1.59
CA MET A 112 1.91 -16.88 -1.00
C MET A 112 3.27 -16.28 -1.35
N ALA A 113 4.31 -17.11 -1.51
CA ALA A 113 5.67 -16.66 -1.85
C ALA A 113 5.85 -16.30 -3.32
N LEU A 114 4.90 -16.63 -4.20
CA LEU A 114 4.94 -16.26 -5.62
C LEU A 114 5.02 -14.75 -5.84
N SER A 115 4.48 -13.95 -4.90
CA SER A 115 4.65 -12.49 -4.96
C SER A 115 6.11 -12.05 -4.88
N LEU A 116 7.02 -12.89 -4.41
CA LEU A 116 8.44 -12.58 -4.24
C LEU A 116 9.30 -13.08 -5.40
N VAL A 117 8.71 -13.77 -6.38
CA VAL A 117 9.41 -14.32 -7.55
C VAL A 117 9.51 -13.24 -8.64
N PRO A 118 10.64 -13.14 -9.37
CA PRO A 118 10.72 -12.28 -10.55
C PRO A 118 9.56 -12.55 -11.52
N LEU A 119 8.89 -11.48 -11.99
CA LEU A 119 7.71 -11.61 -12.88
C LEU A 119 7.95 -12.51 -14.10
N HIS A 120 9.15 -12.44 -14.70
CA HIS A 120 9.49 -13.25 -15.87
C HIS A 120 9.68 -14.75 -15.57
N ARG A 121 9.76 -15.15 -14.30
CA ARG A 121 9.82 -16.55 -13.84
C ARG A 121 8.54 -16.99 -13.14
N LEU A 122 7.52 -16.16 -13.11
CA LEU A 122 6.33 -16.39 -12.29
C LEU A 122 5.55 -17.64 -12.73
N ASP A 123 5.44 -17.86 -14.05
CA ASP A 123 4.79 -19.06 -14.60
C ASP A 123 5.59 -20.33 -14.30
N ASP A 124 6.92 -20.30 -14.44
CA ASP A 124 7.79 -21.43 -14.08
C ASP A 124 7.68 -21.77 -12.58
N ALA A 125 7.74 -20.75 -11.72
CA ALA A 125 7.61 -20.92 -10.28
C ALA A 125 6.22 -21.42 -9.88
N TRP A 126 5.17 -21.00 -10.58
CA TRP A 126 3.83 -21.53 -10.39
C TRP A 126 3.78 -23.04 -10.71
N LEU A 127 4.40 -23.47 -11.82
CA LEU A 127 4.48 -24.89 -12.18
C LEU A 127 5.27 -25.71 -11.14
N GLU A 128 6.37 -25.17 -10.61
CA GLU A 128 7.14 -25.81 -9.53
C GLU A 128 6.31 -25.95 -8.25
N VAL A 129 5.62 -24.88 -7.83
CA VAL A 129 4.72 -24.92 -6.66
C VAL A 129 3.58 -25.91 -6.88
N GLU A 130 3.04 -25.97 -8.10
CA GLU A 130 1.95 -26.88 -8.44
C GLU A 130 2.37 -28.35 -8.48
N ALA A 131 3.61 -28.64 -8.86
CA ALA A 131 4.19 -29.99 -8.78
C ALA A 131 4.30 -30.50 -7.34
N GLU A 132 4.46 -29.59 -6.35
CA GLU A 132 4.48 -29.93 -4.92
C GLU A 132 3.08 -30.01 -4.28
N SER A 133 2.01 -29.83 -5.05
CA SER A 133 0.67 -29.80 -4.51
C SER A 133 0.23 -31.16 -3.96
N PRO A 134 -0.51 -31.21 -2.82
CA PRO A 134 -1.13 -32.42 -2.34
C PRO A 134 -1.94 -33.14 -3.43
N GLY A 135 -1.63 -34.42 -3.65
CA GLY A 135 -2.25 -35.23 -4.69
C GLY A 135 -3.72 -35.55 -4.46
N VAL A 136 -4.31 -36.35 -5.36
CA VAL A 136 -5.75 -36.70 -5.34
C VAL A 136 -6.19 -37.42 -4.07
N GLY A 137 -5.28 -38.13 -3.40
CA GLY A 137 -5.55 -38.81 -2.12
C GLY A 137 -5.63 -37.89 -0.89
N PHE A 138 -5.37 -36.59 -1.04
CA PHE A 138 -5.44 -35.63 0.06
C PHE A 138 -6.90 -35.46 0.53
N VAL A 139 -7.15 -35.56 1.84
CA VAL A 139 -8.51 -35.45 2.43
C VAL A 139 -9.23 -34.13 2.08
N GLY A 140 -8.47 -33.06 1.85
CA GLY A 140 -8.99 -31.75 1.44
C GLY A 140 -8.92 -31.49 -0.06
N HIS A 141 -8.76 -32.51 -0.92
CA HIS A 141 -8.46 -32.33 -2.34
C HIS A 141 -9.44 -31.39 -3.06
N GLU A 142 -10.75 -31.59 -2.94
CA GLU A 142 -11.74 -30.72 -3.59
C GLU A 142 -11.68 -29.26 -3.10
N LYS A 143 -11.42 -29.07 -1.80
CA LYS A 143 -11.26 -27.73 -1.21
C LYS A 143 -10.01 -27.04 -1.76
N LEU A 144 -8.93 -27.82 -1.91
CA LEU A 144 -7.68 -27.35 -2.47
C LEU A 144 -7.86 -26.98 -3.96
N VAL A 145 -8.57 -27.79 -4.74
CA VAL A 145 -8.91 -27.46 -6.14
C VAL A 145 -9.67 -26.13 -6.23
N ARG A 146 -10.67 -25.88 -5.37
CA ARG A 146 -11.37 -24.59 -5.35
C ARG A 146 -10.48 -23.41 -4.96
N PHE A 147 -9.52 -23.62 -4.06
CA PHE A 147 -8.51 -22.61 -3.74
C PHE A 147 -7.61 -22.31 -4.95
N LYS A 148 -7.14 -23.34 -5.67
CA LYS A 148 -6.35 -23.19 -6.90
C LYS A 148 -7.10 -22.43 -7.97
N ASP A 149 -8.35 -22.81 -8.23
CA ASP A 149 -9.21 -22.15 -9.22
C ASP A 149 -9.39 -20.66 -8.89
N TYR A 150 -9.58 -20.34 -7.61
CA TYR A 150 -9.61 -18.95 -7.17
C TYR A 150 -8.29 -18.23 -7.41
N PHE A 151 -7.16 -18.86 -7.06
CA PHE A 151 -5.84 -18.24 -7.22
C PHE A 151 -5.57 -17.89 -8.68
N ILE A 152 -5.79 -18.86 -9.57
CA ILE A 152 -5.60 -18.69 -11.02
C ILE A 152 -6.50 -17.57 -11.55
N ARG A 153 -7.82 -17.70 -11.36
CA ARG A 153 -8.81 -16.75 -11.90
C ARG A 153 -8.66 -15.33 -11.36
N THR A 154 -8.20 -15.18 -10.13
CA THR A 154 -8.16 -13.87 -9.45
C THR A 154 -6.81 -13.20 -9.61
N TRP A 155 -5.71 -13.94 -9.50
CA TRP A 155 -4.36 -13.38 -9.39
C TRP A 155 -3.47 -13.66 -10.61
N MET A 156 -3.67 -14.79 -11.30
CA MET A 156 -2.84 -15.15 -12.46
C MET A 156 -3.45 -14.68 -13.79
N ASP A 157 -4.77 -14.78 -13.95
CA ASP A 157 -5.44 -14.55 -15.25
C ASP A 157 -6.23 -13.23 -15.31
N ASN A 158 -6.31 -12.48 -14.20
CA ASN A 158 -7.08 -11.23 -14.13
C ASN A 158 -6.21 -9.99 -14.33
N ASP A 159 -5.72 -9.80 -15.56
CA ASP A 159 -4.90 -8.63 -15.90
C ASP A 159 -5.66 -7.30 -15.87
N THR A 160 -7.00 -7.35 -15.86
CA THR A 160 -7.85 -6.14 -15.87
C THR A 160 -8.01 -5.47 -14.51
N ILE A 161 -8.08 -6.26 -13.43
CA ILE A 161 -8.32 -5.74 -12.07
C ILE A 161 -7.12 -5.99 -11.18
N PHE A 162 -6.47 -7.15 -11.32
CA PHE A 162 -5.35 -7.56 -10.47
C PHE A 162 -4.17 -8.04 -11.32
N PRO A 163 -3.61 -7.16 -12.18
CA PRO A 163 -2.46 -7.53 -13.00
C PRO A 163 -1.31 -8.03 -12.14
N ARG A 164 -0.52 -8.98 -12.65
CA ARG A 164 0.55 -9.63 -11.88
C ARG A 164 1.55 -8.64 -11.29
N SER A 165 1.82 -7.53 -11.98
CA SER A 165 2.67 -6.45 -11.49
C SER A 165 2.12 -5.71 -10.26
N LEU A 166 0.81 -5.73 -10.03
CA LEU A 166 0.17 -5.07 -8.89
C LEU A 166 0.52 -5.80 -7.58
N TRP A 167 0.39 -7.13 -7.54
CA TRP A 167 0.58 -7.91 -6.31
C TRP A 167 1.97 -8.52 -6.17
N ASN A 168 2.82 -8.40 -7.20
CA ASN A 168 4.21 -8.83 -7.14
C ASN A 168 5.09 -7.80 -6.38
N HIS A 169 5.94 -8.30 -5.50
CA HIS A 169 6.84 -7.57 -4.64
C HIS A 169 8.32 -7.94 -4.86
N HIS A 170 8.64 -8.71 -5.90
CA HIS A 170 10.03 -8.98 -6.24
C HIS A 170 10.77 -7.66 -6.56
N GLY A 171 11.96 -7.50 -6.00
CA GLY A 171 12.71 -6.25 -6.13
C GLY A 171 12.15 -5.07 -5.33
N ASN A 172 11.12 -5.25 -4.50
CA ASN A 172 10.67 -4.19 -3.58
C ASN A 172 11.66 -4.06 -2.41
N LEU A 173 12.49 -3.01 -2.49
CA LEU A 173 13.48 -2.61 -1.47
C LEU A 173 12.90 -1.70 -0.38
N GLY A 174 11.64 -1.31 -0.49
CA GLY A 174 10.94 -0.49 0.51
C GLY A 174 10.41 -1.29 1.70
N VAL A 175 9.74 -0.60 2.63
CA VAL A 175 9.11 -1.24 3.80
C VAL A 175 7.95 -2.12 3.33
N ARG A 176 8.12 -3.44 3.34
CA ARG A 176 7.18 -4.45 2.78
C ARG A 176 5.86 -4.59 3.53
N THR A 177 5.72 -3.94 4.69
CA THR A 177 4.52 -4.00 5.53
C THR A 177 4.02 -2.60 5.88
N THR A 178 2.71 -2.50 6.11
CA THR A 178 2.02 -1.31 6.58
C THR A 178 2.11 -1.13 8.09
N ASN A 179 2.94 -1.91 8.81
CA ASN A 179 3.09 -1.89 10.26
C ASN A 179 3.25 -0.48 10.87
N HIS A 180 3.91 0.42 10.16
CA HIS A 180 4.08 1.82 10.57
C HIS A 180 2.76 2.59 10.49
N LEU A 181 1.98 2.42 9.42
CA LEU A 181 0.63 2.99 9.26
C LEU A 181 -0.35 2.37 10.25
N GLU A 182 -0.35 1.04 10.40
CA GLU A 182 -1.17 0.34 11.39
C GLU A 182 -0.83 0.73 12.82
N GLY A 183 0.47 0.88 13.12
CA GLY A 183 0.95 1.39 14.40
C GLY A 183 0.45 2.80 14.67
N TRP A 184 0.48 3.67 13.66
CA TRP A 184 -0.05 5.02 13.74
C TRP A 184 -1.58 5.02 13.93
N HIS A 185 -2.34 4.27 13.12
CA HIS A 185 -3.79 4.10 13.29
C HIS A 185 -4.16 3.57 14.67
N SER A 186 -3.45 2.54 15.16
CA SER A 186 -3.68 1.98 16.49
C SER A 186 -3.42 3.01 17.59
N SER A 187 -2.35 3.81 17.46
CA SER A 187 -2.06 4.89 18.39
C SER A 187 -3.13 5.98 18.35
N LEU A 188 -3.56 6.38 17.15
CA LEU A 188 -4.60 7.40 16.96
C LEU A 188 -5.93 6.93 17.55
N ASN A 189 -6.38 5.71 17.25
CA ASN A 189 -7.61 5.13 17.80
C ASN A 189 -7.56 5.05 19.34
N LYS A 190 -6.41 4.71 19.93
CA LYS A 190 -6.20 4.74 21.39
C LYS A 190 -6.28 6.15 21.98
N LYS A 191 -5.88 7.19 21.23
CA LYS A 191 -6.01 8.59 21.65
C LYS A 191 -7.45 9.09 21.52
N ILE A 192 -8.17 8.68 20.48
CA ILE A 192 -9.56 9.06 20.22
C ILE A 192 -10.51 8.39 21.23
N LYS A 193 -10.23 7.15 21.67
CA LYS A 193 -11.00 6.39 22.68
C LYS A 193 -12.50 6.21 22.36
N SER A 194 -12.91 6.47 21.12
CA SER A 194 -14.27 6.23 20.62
C SER A 194 -14.19 5.54 19.26
N ALA A 195 -15.11 4.61 19.02
CA ALA A 195 -15.25 3.94 17.72
C ALA A 195 -15.88 4.85 16.66
N HIS A 196 -16.67 5.84 17.09
CA HIS A 196 -17.35 6.79 16.22
C HIS A 196 -17.13 8.20 16.76
N VAL A 197 -16.43 9.02 15.99
CA VAL A 197 -16.26 10.47 16.23
C VAL A 197 -16.82 11.24 15.05
N ASN A 198 -17.36 12.42 15.31
CA ASN A 198 -17.78 13.28 14.22
C ASN A 198 -16.56 13.93 13.54
N ILE A 199 -16.76 14.50 12.34
CA ILE A 199 -15.67 15.06 11.54
C ILE A 199 -14.90 16.17 12.26
N TYR A 200 -15.56 16.98 13.10
CA TYR A 200 -14.91 18.07 13.83
C TYR A 200 -14.01 17.56 14.96
N GLU A 201 -14.47 16.53 15.68
CA GLU A 201 -13.68 15.83 16.69
C GLU A 201 -12.47 15.15 16.07
N LEU A 202 -12.67 14.44 14.95
CA LEU A 202 -11.58 13.82 14.19
C LEU A 202 -10.53 14.86 13.76
N ILE A 203 -10.96 15.98 13.17
CA ILE A 203 -10.06 17.07 12.78
C ILE A 203 -9.29 17.62 13.99
N SER A 204 -9.93 17.75 15.15
CA SER A 204 -9.28 18.24 16.37
C SER A 204 -8.20 17.28 16.85
N HIS A 205 -8.45 15.98 16.82
CA HIS A 205 -7.44 14.95 17.13
C HIS A 205 -6.28 14.97 16.14
N LEU A 206 -6.56 15.09 14.84
CA LEU A 206 -5.53 15.16 13.80
C LEU A 206 -4.65 16.40 13.93
N LYS A 207 -5.23 17.57 14.24
CA LYS A 207 -4.47 18.80 14.52
C LYS A 207 -3.54 18.65 15.71
N LYS A 208 -4.01 18.00 16.79
CA LYS A 208 -3.19 17.73 17.96
C LYS A 208 -2.03 16.78 17.63
N GLU A 209 -2.30 15.73 16.86
CA GLU A 209 -1.26 14.82 16.39
C GLU A 209 -0.20 15.55 15.54
N GLU A 210 -0.61 16.37 14.58
CA GLU A 210 0.32 17.17 13.76
C GLU A 210 1.20 18.06 14.62
N HIS A 211 0.60 18.76 15.59
CA HIS A 211 1.31 19.63 16.50
C HIS A 211 2.36 18.86 17.33
N ASP A 212 1.98 17.74 17.94
CA ASP A 212 2.88 16.89 18.72
C ASP A 212 4.06 16.39 17.87
N GLN A 213 3.79 15.95 16.64
CA GLN A 213 4.81 15.47 15.72
C GLN A 213 5.73 16.61 15.25
N ARG A 214 5.19 17.81 15.05
CA ARG A 214 5.98 18.99 14.68
C ARG A 214 6.94 19.39 15.79
N LEU A 215 6.49 19.40 17.03
CA LEU A 215 7.36 19.64 18.18
C LEU A 215 8.47 18.58 18.27
N GLN A 216 8.13 17.31 18.07
CA GLN A 216 9.11 16.24 18.10
C GLN A 216 10.17 16.37 16.98
N ARG A 217 9.78 16.78 15.77
CA ARG A 217 10.72 17.09 14.68
C ARG A 217 11.68 18.21 15.07
N VAL A 218 11.16 19.33 15.59
CA VAL A 218 12.00 20.46 16.02
C VAL A 218 13.03 20.04 17.08
N LEU A 219 12.64 19.21 18.03
CA LEU A 219 13.57 18.69 19.05
C LEU A 219 14.67 17.82 18.45
N LEU A 220 14.32 16.95 17.49
CA LEU A 220 15.27 16.10 16.77
C LEU A 220 16.24 16.93 15.92
N ASP A 221 15.73 17.94 15.20
CA ASP A 221 16.52 18.86 14.38
C ASP A 221 17.50 19.67 15.25
N ALA A 222 17.12 19.96 16.50
CA ALA A 222 17.99 20.55 17.51
C ALA A 222 18.98 19.56 18.15
N GLY A 223 19.07 18.33 17.65
CA GLY A 223 20.03 17.31 18.10
C GLY A 223 19.61 16.56 19.37
N ASN A 224 18.37 16.71 19.84
CA ASN A 224 17.89 15.92 20.97
C ASN A 224 17.72 14.46 20.55
N PRO A 225 18.03 13.50 21.43
CA PRO A 225 17.85 12.09 21.11
C PRO A 225 16.37 11.77 20.88
N PRO A 226 16.05 10.83 19.96
CA PRO A 226 14.69 10.36 19.78
C PRO A 226 14.17 9.71 21.07
N ARG A 227 12.84 9.68 21.22
CA ARG A 227 12.22 8.99 22.35
C ARG A 227 12.75 7.56 22.41
N PRO A 228 13.26 7.10 23.58
CA PRO A 228 13.87 5.79 23.67
C PRO A 228 12.84 4.71 23.27
N PRO A 229 13.24 3.73 22.43
CA PRO A 229 12.35 2.65 22.06
C PRO A 229 11.94 1.86 23.28
N LYS A 230 10.72 1.29 23.25
CA LYS A 230 10.26 0.40 24.34
C LYS A 230 11.29 -0.72 24.53
N ARG A 231 11.51 -1.15 25.77
CA ARG A 231 12.52 -2.15 26.16
C ARG A 231 12.52 -3.41 25.27
N LYS A 232 11.32 -3.87 24.86
CA LYS A 232 11.15 -5.00 23.94
C LYS A 232 11.79 -4.83 22.56
N TYR A 233 11.95 -3.60 22.07
CA TYR A 233 12.56 -3.29 20.77
C TYR A 233 14.05 -2.97 20.87
N LYS A 234 14.61 -2.78 22.08
CA LYS A 234 16.07 -2.69 22.27
C LYS A 234 16.70 -4.08 22.10
N ILE A 235 16.13 -5.09 22.75
CA ILE A 235 16.61 -6.48 22.74
C ILE A 235 16.60 -7.11 21.33
N LEU A 236 15.78 -6.62 20.41
CA LEU A 236 15.70 -7.13 19.03
C LEU A 236 16.71 -6.50 18.07
N ASN A 237 17.34 -5.39 18.46
CA ASN A 237 18.28 -4.63 17.63
C ASN A 237 19.72 -4.66 18.18
N ASP A 238 19.93 -5.31 19.32
CA ASP A 238 21.24 -5.67 19.88
C ASP A 238 21.59 -7.12 19.45
#